data_AF-A0A935AJW3-F1
#
_entry.id   AF-A0A935AJW3-F1
#
_cell.length_a   1.000
_cell.length_b   1.000
_cell.length_c   1.000
_cell.angle_alpha   90.00
_cell.angle_beta   90.00
_cell.angle_gamma   90.00
#
_symmetry.space_group_name_H-M   'P 1'
#
loop_
_entity.id
_entity.type
_entity.pdbx_description
1 polymer ?
#
loop_
_entity_poly.entity_id
_entity_poly.type
_entity_poly.pdbx_seq_one_letter_code
_entity_poly.pdbx_strand_id
1 'polypeptide(L)'
;MLTYDTLPFFTLDTSIYYTMFDLPEQKINPAWLKGEDFDQYHYIDKPSEFHVDSLMSHPSMEVRIENLKKHYTLETDTTTLFPDSTYAYVTSIVASEIFPVFYYNEEYGVALYGVLRRLQHDAENVYYRKWLGLLFNKIYEARKNYVLNRYVDAVDMRDKNRSYQQFLGFIWQLNLREIKIIADHYKYQKP
;
A
#
# COMPACT_ATOMS: atom_id res chain seq x y z
N MET A 1 18.57 -12.05 -1.66
CA MET A 1 17.10 -12.19 -1.66
C MET A 1 16.71 -12.52 -3.08
N LEU A 2 15.95 -13.60 -3.25
CA LEU A 2 15.81 -14.32 -4.51
C LEU A 2 14.63 -13.76 -5.31
N THR A 3 14.83 -13.58 -6.62
CA THR A 3 13.97 -12.75 -7.50
C THR A 3 12.53 -13.24 -7.57
N TYR A 4 12.29 -14.54 -7.32
CA TYR A 4 10.97 -15.16 -7.36
C TYR A 4 10.23 -15.16 -6.01
N ASP A 5 10.93 -14.89 -4.91
CA ASP A 5 10.35 -14.90 -3.56
C ASP A 5 9.82 -13.52 -3.13
N THR A 6 9.93 -12.52 -4.00
CA THR A 6 9.48 -11.16 -3.73
C THR A 6 8.29 -10.78 -4.60
N LEU A 7 7.17 -10.44 -3.97
CA LEU A 7 6.09 -9.73 -4.66
C LEU A 7 6.65 -8.41 -5.21
N PRO A 8 6.22 -7.95 -6.40
CA PRO A 8 6.62 -6.63 -6.89
C PRO A 8 6.23 -5.57 -5.86
N PHE A 9 7.22 -4.83 -5.36
CA PHE A 9 6.98 -3.68 -4.51
C PHE A 9 6.37 -2.59 -5.36
N PHE A 10 5.07 -2.36 -5.20
CA PHE A 10 4.43 -1.22 -5.83
C PHE A 10 4.66 0.01 -4.97
N THR A 11 5.41 0.97 -5.52
CA THR A 11 5.77 2.20 -4.82
C THR A 11 4.76 3.29 -5.09
N LEU A 12 4.31 3.93 -4.02
CA LEU A 12 3.58 5.19 -4.11
C LEU A 12 4.57 6.31 -4.50
N ASP A 13 4.30 7.01 -5.60
CA ASP A 13 5.07 8.16 -6.06
C ASP A 13 4.70 9.39 -5.21
N THR A 14 5.69 10.18 -4.82
CA THR A 14 5.45 11.35 -3.95
C THR A 14 4.54 12.41 -4.61
N SER A 15 4.49 12.47 -5.95
CA SER A 15 3.59 13.36 -6.70
C SER A 15 2.11 13.16 -6.39
N ILE A 16 1.68 11.96 -5.99
CA ILE A 16 0.26 11.71 -5.67
C ILE A 16 -0.19 12.53 -4.46
N TYR A 17 0.68 12.77 -3.49
CA TYR A 17 0.32 13.58 -2.33
C TYR A 17 0.01 15.02 -2.73
N TYR A 18 0.81 15.60 -3.62
CA TYR A 18 0.55 16.93 -4.16
C TYR A 18 -0.74 16.97 -4.98
N THR A 19 -1.02 15.91 -5.73
CA THR A 19 -2.24 15.82 -6.56
C THR A 19 -3.50 15.67 -5.72
N MET A 20 -3.46 14.87 -4.65
CA MET A 20 -4.62 14.54 -3.82
C MET A 20 -4.78 15.47 -2.59
N PHE A 21 -3.74 16.19 -2.17
CA PHE A 21 -3.79 16.94 -0.91
C PHE A 21 -3.40 18.41 -1.02
N ASP A 22 -3.10 18.92 -2.22
CA ASP A 22 -3.09 20.38 -2.45
C ASP A 22 -4.50 20.91 -2.72
N LEU A 23 -5.31 20.98 -1.67
CA LEU A 23 -6.72 21.32 -1.75
C LEU A 23 -6.94 22.85 -1.74
N PRO A 24 -8.05 23.36 -2.32
CA PRO A 24 -8.41 24.77 -2.21
C PRO A 24 -8.56 25.24 -0.76
N GLU A 25 -9.11 24.39 0.10
CA GLU A 25 -9.35 24.67 1.52
C GLU A 25 -8.09 24.52 2.39
N GLN A 26 -7.11 23.77 1.88
CA GLN A 26 -5.91 23.41 2.59
C GLN A 26 -4.78 23.12 1.61
N LYS A 27 -3.84 24.06 1.55
CA LYS A 27 -2.61 23.86 0.79
C LYS A 27 -1.75 22.78 1.42
N ILE A 28 -1.11 21.99 0.57
CA ILE A 28 -0.23 20.93 1.03
C ILE A 28 0.94 21.53 1.81
N ASN A 29 1.22 20.98 2.98
CA ASN A 29 2.39 21.38 3.76
C ASN A 29 3.55 20.42 3.43
N PRO A 30 4.68 20.89 2.89
CA PRO A 30 5.85 20.06 2.64
C PRO A 30 6.37 19.34 3.91
N ALA A 31 6.09 19.89 5.09
CA ALA A 31 6.42 19.25 6.36
C ALA A 31 5.71 17.90 6.54
N TRP A 32 4.53 17.68 5.94
CA TRP A 32 3.82 16.39 5.99
C TRP A 32 4.51 15.28 5.19
N LEU A 33 5.48 15.63 4.35
CA LEU A 33 6.24 14.67 3.54
C LEU A 33 7.70 14.57 3.99
N LYS A 34 8.10 15.38 4.98
CA LYS A 34 9.39 15.21 5.66
C LYS A 34 9.28 13.99 6.56
N GLY A 35 9.58 12.82 6.00
CA GLY A 35 9.90 11.64 6.81
C GLY A 35 11.10 11.93 7.73
N GLU A 36 11.26 11.15 8.78
CA GLU A 36 12.53 11.14 9.51
C GLU A 36 13.66 10.75 8.54
N ASP A 37 14.87 11.29 8.74
CA ASP A 37 16.01 10.97 7.87
C ASP A 37 16.48 9.54 8.16
N PHE A 38 15.84 8.58 7.48
CA PHE A 38 16.02 7.14 7.71
C PHE A 38 17.39 6.61 7.25
N ASP A 39 18.13 7.38 6.44
CA ASP A 39 19.45 6.97 5.94
C ASP A 39 20.56 7.19 7.01
N GLN A 40 20.28 7.88 8.12
CA GLN A 40 21.26 8.13 9.20
C GLN A 40 21.39 6.98 10.21
N TYR A 41 20.53 5.96 10.13
CA TYR A 41 20.44 4.90 11.14
C TYR A 41 21.03 3.57 10.65
N HIS A 42 22.31 3.34 10.96
CA HIS A 42 23.07 2.12 10.63
C HIS A 42 22.69 0.85 11.44
N TYR A 43 21.44 0.73 11.90
CA TYR A 43 21.01 -0.45 12.67
C TYR A 43 20.86 -1.72 11.81
N ILE A 44 20.83 -1.57 10.49
CA ILE A 44 20.59 -2.66 9.51
C ILE A 44 21.88 -3.40 9.15
N ASP A 45 23.06 -2.82 9.44
CA ASP A 45 24.37 -3.36 9.02
C ASP A 45 24.95 -4.40 10.00
N LYS A 46 24.12 -5.03 10.84
CA LYS A 46 24.58 -6.22 11.57
C LYS A 46 24.53 -7.42 10.62
N PRO A 47 25.68 -8.01 10.23
CA PRO A 47 25.66 -9.26 9.51
C PRO A 47 24.88 -10.28 10.35
N SER A 48 23.93 -10.98 9.72
CA SER A 48 23.21 -12.08 10.37
C SER A 48 24.22 -13.05 10.99
N GLU A 49 24.10 -13.32 12.29
CA GLU A 49 24.94 -14.31 13.00
C GLU A 49 24.77 -15.72 12.41
N PHE A 50 23.66 -15.95 11.70
CA PHE A 50 23.35 -17.21 11.04
C PHE A 50 23.61 -17.09 9.53
N HIS A 51 24.30 -18.10 9.00
CA HIS A 51 24.40 -18.29 7.57
C HIS A 51 23.01 -18.63 7.01
N VAL A 52 22.56 -17.89 5.99
CA VAL A 52 21.18 -17.99 5.48
C VAL A 52 20.82 -19.42 5.08
N ASP A 53 21.77 -20.15 4.50
CA ASP A 53 21.62 -21.56 4.12
C ASP A 53 21.35 -22.49 5.33
N SER A 54 21.94 -22.20 6.49
CA SER A 54 21.72 -22.98 7.72
C SER A 54 20.31 -22.82 8.29
N LEU A 55 19.60 -21.76 7.91
CA LEU A 55 18.23 -21.49 8.34
C LEU A 55 17.18 -21.99 7.33
N MET A 56 17.59 -22.36 6.11
CA MET A 56 16.66 -22.84 5.10
C MET A 56 16.32 -24.31 5.35
N SER A 57 15.02 -24.62 5.47
CA SER A 57 14.54 -26.00 5.55
C SER A 57 14.42 -26.67 4.18
N HIS A 58 14.49 -25.90 3.09
CA HIS A 58 14.25 -26.34 1.73
C HIS A 58 15.13 -25.57 0.74
N PRO A 59 15.48 -26.16 -0.41
CA PRO A 59 16.23 -25.46 -1.46
C PRO A 59 15.44 -24.26 -1.99
N SER A 60 16.17 -23.25 -2.44
CA SER A 60 15.61 -22.02 -2.98
C SER A 60 14.74 -22.24 -4.21
N MET A 61 13.85 -21.29 -4.53
CA MET A 61 12.95 -21.41 -5.69
C MET A 61 13.73 -21.55 -7.00
N GLU A 62 14.84 -20.84 -7.17
CA GLU A 62 15.74 -20.93 -8.32
C GLU A 62 16.31 -22.34 -8.46
N VAL A 63 16.84 -22.91 -7.37
CA VAL A 63 17.37 -24.27 -7.36
C VAL A 63 16.28 -25.29 -7.69
N ARG A 64 15.06 -25.05 -7.21
CA ARG A 64 13.90 -25.89 -7.54
C ARG A 64 13.54 -25.76 -9.03
N ILE A 65 13.50 -24.55 -9.58
CA ILE A 65 13.21 -24.30 -11.01
C ILE A 65 14.29 -24.95 -11.90
N GLU A 66 15.58 -24.81 -11.55
CA GLU A 66 16.68 -25.45 -12.27
C GLU A 66 16.58 -26.97 -12.22
N ASN A 67 16.29 -27.54 -11.05
CA ASN A 67 16.06 -28.97 -10.90
C ASN A 67 14.86 -29.44 -11.73
N LEU A 68 13.77 -28.69 -11.77
CA LEU A 68 12.61 -29.02 -12.60
C LEU A 68 12.98 -28.97 -14.10
N LYS A 69 13.67 -27.93 -14.56
CA LYS A 69 14.16 -27.82 -15.94
C LYS A 69 15.11 -28.95 -16.34
N LYS A 70 15.86 -29.50 -15.39
CA LYS A 70 16.80 -30.60 -15.61
C LYS A 70 16.12 -31.96 -15.75
N HIS A 71 15.03 -32.19 -15.04
CA HIS A 71 14.37 -33.50 -14.96
C HIS A 71 13.07 -33.60 -15.78
N TYR A 72 12.52 -32.48 -16.22
CA TYR A 72 11.30 -32.43 -17.00
C TYR A 72 11.50 -31.61 -18.27
N THR A 73 11.03 -32.15 -19.39
CA THR A 73 10.86 -31.37 -20.61
C THR A 73 9.66 -30.45 -20.42
N LEU A 74 9.92 -29.16 -20.28
CA LEU A 74 8.86 -28.15 -20.29
C LEU A 74 8.34 -28.05 -21.71
N GLU A 75 7.18 -28.65 -21.99
CA GLU A 75 6.44 -28.31 -23.19
C GLU A 75 5.96 -26.87 -23.04
N THR A 76 6.39 -26.01 -23.95
CA THR A 76 5.92 -24.63 -23.98
C THR A 76 4.46 -24.66 -24.41
N ASP A 77 3.55 -24.68 -23.45
CA ASP A 77 2.16 -24.41 -23.72
C ASP A 77 2.05 -22.97 -24.25
N THR A 78 1.90 -22.86 -25.56
CA THR A 78 1.74 -21.56 -26.26
C THR A 78 0.28 -21.12 -26.29
N THR A 79 -0.61 -21.89 -25.66
CA THR A 79 -2.03 -21.58 -25.61
C THR A 79 -2.22 -20.32 -24.77
N THR A 80 -2.51 -19.22 -25.46
CA THR A 80 -2.92 -17.98 -24.81
C THR A 80 -4.37 -18.14 -24.38
N LEU A 81 -4.59 -18.33 -23.08
CA LEU A 81 -5.93 -18.35 -22.50
C LEU A 81 -6.42 -16.91 -22.31
N PHE A 82 -7.56 -16.61 -22.91
CA PHE A 82 -8.26 -15.36 -22.65
C PHE A 82 -9.31 -15.57 -21.56
N PRO A 83 -9.46 -14.61 -20.63
CA PRO A 83 -10.48 -14.70 -19.61
C PRO A 83 -11.86 -14.74 -20.26
N ASP A 84 -12.69 -15.71 -19.85
CA ASP A 84 -14.09 -15.74 -20.25
C ASP A 84 -14.89 -14.63 -19.55
N SER A 85 -16.13 -14.43 -19.98
CA SER A 85 -17.00 -13.40 -19.44
C SER A 85 -17.27 -13.58 -17.94
N THR A 86 -17.32 -14.82 -17.46
CA THR A 86 -17.56 -15.14 -16.05
C THR A 86 -16.37 -14.73 -15.21
N TYR A 87 -15.16 -15.08 -15.65
CA TYR A 87 -13.91 -14.68 -14.99
C TYR A 87 -13.78 -13.16 -14.94
N ALA A 88 -14.03 -12.48 -16.07
CA ALA A 88 -13.97 -11.02 -16.13
C ALA A 88 -14.98 -10.37 -15.16
N TYR A 89 -16.21 -10.91 -15.12
CA TYR A 89 -17.26 -10.46 -14.21
C TYR A 89 -16.88 -10.65 -12.73
N VAL A 90 -16.45 -11.86 -12.34
CA VAL A 90 -16.02 -12.14 -10.95
C VAL A 90 -14.84 -11.25 -10.55
N THR A 91 -13.88 -11.06 -11.45
CA THR A 91 -12.73 -10.18 -11.21
C THR A 91 -13.17 -8.74 -10.96
N SER A 92 -14.16 -8.25 -11.71
CA SER A 92 -14.70 -6.90 -11.53
C SER A 92 -15.40 -6.72 -10.18
N ILE A 93 -16.17 -7.73 -9.73
CA ILE A 93 -16.81 -7.72 -8.41
C ILE A 93 -15.74 -7.68 -7.32
N VAL A 94 -14.78 -8.60 -7.36
CA VAL A 94 -13.72 -8.67 -6.35
C VAL A 94 -12.96 -7.34 -6.27
N ALA A 95 -12.63 -6.74 -7.42
CA ALA A 95 -11.96 -5.44 -7.46
C ALA A 95 -12.78 -4.34 -6.76
N SER A 96 -14.11 -4.35 -6.90
CA SER A 96 -14.99 -3.41 -6.21
C SER A 96 -15.13 -3.70 -4.71
N GLU A 97 -15.04 -4.95 -4.27
CA GLU A 97 -15.28 -5.33 -2.87
C GLU A 97 -14.08 -5.22 -1.93
N ILE A 98 -12.86 -5.03 -2.47
CA ILE A 98 -11.63 -4.96 -1.64
C ILE A 98 -11.71 -3.88 -0.55
N PHE A 99 -12.11 -2.65 -0.89
CA PHE A 99 -12.18 -1.56 0.09
C PHE A 99 -13.34 -1.68 1.08
N PRO A 100 -14.55 -2.09 0.69
CA PRO A 100 -15.59 -2.51 1.62
C PRO A 100 -15.11 -3.51 2.68
N VAL A 101 -14.36 -4.53 2.27
CA VAL A 101 -13.85 -5.56 3.19
C VAL A 101 -12.87 -4.97 4.20
N PHE A 102 -11.87 -4.21 3.74
CA PHE A 102 -10.93 -3.56 4.68
C PHE A 102 -11.64 -2.59 5.62
N TYR A 103 -12.63 -1.86 5.12
CA TYR A 103 -13.42 -0.95 5.95
C TYR A 103 -14.22 -1.69 7.03
N TYR A 104 -14.84 -2.81 6.67
CA TYR A 104 -15.57 -3.66 7.62
C TYR A 104 -14.65 -4.25 8.69
N ASN A 105 -13.45 -4.65 8.31
CA ASN A 105 -12.42 -5.18 9.21
C ASN A 105 -11.68 -4.08 10.00
N GLU A 106 -12.04 -2.81 9.81
CA GLU A 106 -11.39 -1.65 10.43
C GLU A 106 -9.91 -1.44 10.05
N GLU A 107 -9.46 -2.01 8.93
CA GLU A 107 -8.09 -1.88 8.41
C GLU A 107 -7.91 -0.56 7.62
N TYR A 108 -8.23 0.56 8.26
CA TYR A 108 -8.37 1.85 7.59
C TYR A 108 -7.06 2.37 6.99
N GLY A 109 -5.91 2.22 7.68
CA GLY A 109 -4.61 2.66 7.20
C GLY A 109 -4.19 1.92 5.92
N VAL A 110 -4.33 0.60 5.92
CA VAL A 110 -4.02 -0.26 4.75
C VAL A 110 -4.96 0.07 3.58
N ALA A 111 -6.26 0.20 3.85
CA ALA A 111 -7.23 0.59 2.84
C ALA A 111 -6.87 1.93 2.21
N LEU A 112 -6.46 2.92 3.02
CA LEU A 112 -6.15 4.27 2.56
C LEU A 112 -4.91 4.29 1.67
N TYR A 113 -3.85 3.56 2.05
CA TYR A 113 -2.69 3.35 1.19
C TYR A 113 -3.07 2.68 -0.13
N GLY A 114 -3.91 1.65 -0.08
CA GLY A 114 -4.43 0.96 -1.27
C GLY A 114 -5.24 1.88 -2.20
N VAL A 115 -6.07 2.76 -1.63
CA VAL A 115 -6.85 3.75 -2.38
C VAL A 115 -5.92 4.75 -3.08
N LEU A 116 -4.92 5.29 -2.38
CA LEU A 116 -3.95 6.21 -2.98
C LEU A 116 -3.18 5.56 -4.13
N ARG A 117 -2.81 4.29 -3.99
CA ARG A 117 -2.19 3.53 -5.07
C ARG A 117 -3.09 3.42 -6.30
N ARG A 118 -4.40 3.22 -6.12
CA ARG A 118 -5.34 3.20 -7.26
C ARG A 118 -5.46 4.58 -7.90
N LEU A 119 -5.56 5.63 -7.10
CA LEU A 119 -5.64 7.02 -7.56
C LEU A 119 -4.37 7.49 -8.26
N GLN A 120 -3.21 6.92 -7.96
CA GLN A 120 -1.97 7.21 -8.70
C GLN A 120 -2.06 6.84 -10.18
N HIS A 121 -2.85 5.82 -10.52
CA HIS A 121 -3.05 5.39 -11.91
C HIS A 121 -4.30 6.02 -12.55
N ASP A 122 -5.27 6.41 -11.74
CA ASP A 122 -6.53 7.03 -12.18
C ASP A 122 -6.99 8.07 -11.15
N ALA A 123 -6.42 9.27 -11.23
CA ALA A 123 -6.55 10.31 -10.22
C ALA A 123 -7.98 10.85 -10.10
N GLU A 124 -8.77 10.81 -11.19
CA GLU A 124 -10.14 11.33 -11.25
C GLU A 124 -11.20 10.26 -10.93
N ASN A 125 -10.78 9.06 -10.54
CA ASN A 125 -11.69 7.97 -10.25
C ASN A 125 -12.64 8.29 -9.07
N VAL A 126 -13.91 8.54 -9.39
CA VAL A 126 -14.94 8.91 -8.40
C VAL A 126 -15.11 7.87 -7.30
N TYR A 127 -14.99 6.58 -7.65
CA TYR A 127 -15.13 5.48 -6.68
C TYR A 127 -14.01 5.53 -5.64
N TYR A 128 -12.75 5.62 -6.07
CA TYR A 128 -11.61 5.66 -5.16
C TYR A 128 -11.55 6.98 -4.36
N ARG A 129 -11.92 8.12 -4.96
CA ARG A 129 -12.04 9.40 -4.24
C ARG A 129 -13.10 9.35 -3.13
N LYS A 130 -14.23 8.71 -3.38
CA LYS A 130 -15.25 8.50 -2.33
C LYS A 130 -14.70 7.66 -1.17
N TRP A 131 -13.96 6.59 -1.47
CA TRP A 131 -13.30 5.79 -0.45
C TRP A 131 -12.24 6.56 0.32
N LEU A 132 -11.48 7.43 -0.35
CA LEU A 132 -10.52 8.34 0.29
C LEU A 132 -11.21 9.18 1.38
N GLY A 133 -12.33 9.82 1.05
CA GLY A 133 -13.11 10.60 2.01
C GLY A 133 -13.69 9.78 3.17
N LEU A 134 -14.24 8.60 2.88
CA LEU A 134 -14.80 7.70 3.91
C LEU A 134 -13.73 7.21 4.89
N LEU A 135 -12.55 6.84 4.39
CA LEU A 135 -11.44 6.36 5.20
C LEU A 135 -10.83 7.50 6.02
N PHE A 136 -10.60 8.68 5.43
CA PHE A 136 -10.15 9.86 6.19
C PHE A 136 -11.15 10.27 7.29
N ASN A 137 -12.46 10.09 7.08
CA ASN A 137 -13.44 10.30 8.13
C ASN A 137 -13.24 9.32 9.30
N LYS A 138 -12.93 8.04 9.03
CA LYS A 138 -12.60 7.06 10.08
C LYS A 138 -11.30 7.39 10.79
N ILE A 139 -10.28 7.84 10.06
CA ILE A 139 -9.03 8.34 10.65
C ILE A 139 -9.29 9.55 11.56
N TYR A 140 -10.16 10.48 11.15
CA TYR A 140 -10.58 11.62 11.97
C TYR A 140 -11.23 11.18 13.28
N GLU A 141 -12.23 10.30 13.22
CA GLU A 141 -12.90 9.78 14.42
C GLU A 141 -11.92 9.03 15.33
N ALA A 142 -11.03 8.22 14.77
CA ALA A 142 -10.01 7.51 15.54
C ALA A 142 -9.03 8.46 16.24
N ARG A 143 -8.56 9.50 15.54
CA ARG A 143 -7.64 10.50 16.12
C ARG A 143 -8.33 11.36 17.18
N LYS A 144 -9.59 11.75 16.95
CA LYS A 144 -10.43 12.47 17.92
C LYS A 144 -10.62 11.68 19.21
N ASN A 145 -10.76 10.36 19.10
CA ASN A 145 -10.94 9.44 20.23
C ASN A 145 -9.62 8.86 20.77
N TYR A 146 -8.46 9.34 20.31
CA TYR A 146 -7.13 8.88 20.74
C TYR A 146 -6.85 7.37 20.53
N VAL A 147 -7.46 6.77 19.51
CA VAL A 147 -7.33 5.32 19.18
C VAL A 147 -6.79 5.08 17.76
N LEU A 148 -6.09 6.07 17.18
CA LEU A 148 -5.56 5.99 15.81
C LEU A 148 -4.61 4.81 15.60
N ASN A 149 -3.78 4.50 16.60
CA ASN A 149 -2.82 3.40 16.61
C ASN A 149 -3.46 2.00 16.46
N ARG A 150 -4.78 1.87 16.65
CA ARG A 150 -5.51 0.61 16.38
C ARG A 150 -5.69 0.36 14.88
N TYR A 151 -5.70 1.41 14.07
CA TYR A 151 -6.11 1.35 12.66
C TYR A 151 -5.02 1.79 11.68
N VAL A 152 -3.98 2.45 12.17
CA VAL A 152 -2.83 2.90 11.38
C VAL A 152 -1.57 2.47 12.09
N ASP A 153 -0.70 1.78 11.36
CA ASP A 153 0.58 1.31 11.86
C ASP A 153 1.48 2.48 12.25
N ALA A 154 2.34 2.27 13.24
CA ALA A 154 3.44 3.19 13.52
C ALA A 154 4.50 3.09 12.41
N VAL A 155 5.24 4.17 12.21
CA VAL A 155 6.42 4.16 11.32
C VAL A 155 7.45 3.19 11.91
N ASP A 156 7.88 2.20 11.12
CA ASP A 156 8.93 1.23 11.47
C ASP A 156 10.11 1.36 10.52
N MET A 157 11.26 1.78 11.05
CA MET A 157 12.51 1.98 10.32
C MET A 157 13.08 0.68 9.72
N ARG A 158 12.65 -0.48 10.21
CA ARG A 158 13.11 -1.79 9.71
C ARG A 158 12.31 -2.26 8.50
N ASP A 159 11.19 -1.62 8.21
CA ASP A 159 10.37 -1.96 7.05
C ASP A 159 11.08 -1.52 5.77
N LYS A 160 11.16 -2.45 4.83
CA LYS A 160 11.79 -2.24 3.52
C LYS A 160 10.90 -1.45 2.57
N ASN A 161 9.60 -1.33 2.84
CA ASN A 161 8.68 -0.57 2.01
C ASN A 161 8.72 0.93 2.34
N ARG A 162 9.72 1.63 1.77
CA ARG A 162 9.89 3.08 1.94
C ARG A 162 8.64 3.90 1.60
N SER A 163 7.88 3.50 0.57
CA SER A 163 6.69 4.25 0.16
C SER A 163 5.54 4.12 1.16
N TYR A 164 5.39 2.96 1.81
CA TYR A 164 4.42 2.77 2.89
C TYR A 164 4.85 3.55 4.14
N GLN A 165 6.14 3.53 4.49
CA GLN A 165 6.64 4.31 5.61
C GLN A 165 6.47 5.83 5.41
N GLN A 166 6.66 6.33 4.19
CA GLN A 166 6.34 7.73 3.85
C GLN A 166 4.84 8.01 4.03
N PHE A 167 3.97 7.11 3.59
CA PHE A 167 2.52 7.23 3.80
C PHE A 167 2.15 7.27 5.29
N LEU A 168 2.73 6.38 6.11
CA LEU A 168 2.49 6.39 7.54
C LEU A 168 2.97 7.71 8.17
N GLY A 169 4.17 8.17 7.81
CA GLY A 169 4.70 9.47 8.25
C GLY A 169 3.74 10.62 7.93
N PHE A 170 3.24 10.66 6.70
CA PHE A 170 2.23 11.63 6.27
C PHE A 170 0.97 11.59 7.14
N ILE A 171 0.37 10.41 7.36
CA ILE A 171 -0.85 10.28 8.18
C ILE A 171 -0.62 10.72 9.64
N TRP A 172 0.52 10.36 10.22
CA TRP A 172 0.85 10.73 11.60
C TRP A 172 1.11 12.23 11.76
N GLN A 173 1.63 12.90 10.73
CA GLN A 173 1.93 14.34 10.75
C GLN A 173 0.70 15.24 10.58
N LEU A 174 -0.38 14.76 9.97
CA LEU A 174 -1.62 15.53 9.82
C LEU A 174 -2.27 15.83 11.18
N ASN A 175 -2.69 17.06 11.43
CA ASN A 175 -3.46 17.40 12.62
C ASN A 175 -4.96 17.10 12.46
N LEU A 176 -5.71 17.13 13.57
CA LEU A 176 -7.13 16.77 13.58
C LEU A 176 -7.98 17.61 12.60
N ARG A 177 -7.69 18.91 12.48
CA ARG A 177 -8.39 19.81 11.56
C ARG A 177 -8.06 19.47 10.11
N GLU A 178 -6.79 19.18 9.82
CA GLU A 178 -6.33 18.85 8.47
C GLU A 178 -6.97 17.57 7.95
N ILE A 179 -7.03 16.54 8.79
CA ILE A 179 -7.70 15.26 8.47
C ILE A 179 -9.19 15.50 8.18
N LYS A 180 -9.84 16.38 8.95
CA LYS A 180 -11.26 16.69 8.75
C LYS A 180 -11.52 17.39 7.41
N ILE A 181 -10.66 18.35 7.04
CA ILE A 181 -10.77 19.08 5.77
C ILE A 181 -10.64 18.10 4.60
N ILE A 182 -9.63 17.22 4.63
CA ILE A 182 -9.45 16.19 3.59
C ILE A 182 -10.67 15.27 3.52
N ALA A 183 -11.17 14.78 4.67
CA ALA A 183 -12.35 13.93 4.72
C ALA A 183 -13.58 14.60 4.08
N ASP A 184 -13.82 15.87 4.41
CA ASP A 184 -14.98 16.61 3.89
C ASP A 184 -14.87 16.94 2.41
N HIS A 185 -13.68 17.32 1.94
CA HIS A 185 -13.43 17.61 0.53
C HIS A 185 -13.83 16.42 -0.36
N TYR A 186 -13.42 15.21 0.04
CA TYR A 186 -13.71 13.99 -0.71
C TYR A 186 -15.07 13.36 -0.41
N LYS A 187 -15.76 13.80 0.64
CA LYS A 187 -17.12 13.33 0.98
C LYS A 187 -18.19 13.86 0.02
N TYR A 188 -17.99 15.06 -0.54
CA TYR A 188 -19.01 15.80 -1.31
C TYR A 188 -18.73 15.96 -2.79
N GLN A 189 -17.79 15.19 -3.37
CA GLN A 189 -17.63 15.20 -4.82
C GLN A 189 -18.90 14.61 -5.46
N LYS A 190 -19.74 15.51 -6.01
CA LYS A 190 -20.88 15.14 -6.84
C LYS A 190 -20.35 14.42 -8.09
N PRO A 191 -21.08 13.41 -8.59
CA PRO A 191 -20.76 12.76 -9.85
C PRO A 191 -20.71 13.74 -11.01
#